data_AF-A0A1N6J588-F1
#
_entry.id   AF-A0A1N6J588-F1
#
_cell.length_a   1.000
_cell.length_b   1.000
_cell.length_c   1.000
_cell.angle_alpha   90.00
_cell.angle_beta   90.00
_cell.angle_gamma   90.00
#
_symmetry.space_group_name_H-M   'P 1'
#
loop_
_entity.id
_entity.type
_entity.pdbx_description
1 polymer ?
#
loop_
_entity_poly.entity_id
_entity_poly.type
_entity_poly.pdbx_seq_one_letter_code
_entity_poly.pdbx_strand_id
1 'polypeptide(L)'
;METSLRPQSQQLANDIMSTYIGSIYDKARFMSDFDMEKELETIFSHAVYTLEQHDLILEDNTLEQLRLTLLKTAQRGLKDRKTA
;
A
#
# COMPACT_ATOMS: atom_id res chain seq x y z
N MET A 1 -18.41 18.41 -7.82
CA MET A 1 -18.49 17.43 -8.92
C MET A 1 -17.79 16.18 -8.42
N GLU A 2 -18.50 15.06 -8.26
CA GLU A 2 -17.87 13.77 -7.93
C GLU A 2 -17.19 13.22 -9.19
N THR A 3 -15.87 13.27 -9.23
CA THR A 3 -15.06 12.57 -10.24
C THR A 3 -14.71 11.19 -9.69
N SER A 4 -15.72 10.31 -9.60
CA SER A 4 -15.46 8.90 -9.34
C SER A 4 -14.83 8.27 -10.59
N LEU A 5 -13.73 7.54 -10.40
CA LEU A 5 -13.06 6.80 -11.48
C LEU A 5 -14.04 5.86 -12.19
N ARG A 6 -13.85 5.64 -13.50
CA ARG A 6 -14.62 4.61 -14.21
C ARG A 6 -14.40 3.24 -13.52
N PRO A 7 -15.38 2.32 -13.52
CA PRO A 7 -15.28 1.06 -12.77
C PRO A 7 -14.01 0.24 -13.06
N GLN A 8 -13.54 0.21 -14.31
CA GLN A 8 -12.29 -0.46 -14.69
C GLN A 8 -11.05 0.20 -14.09
N SER A 9 -11.01 1.54 -14.08
CA SER A 9 -9.94 2.33 -13.46
C SER A 9 -9.92 2.15 -11.94
N GLN A 10 -11.09 2.04 -11.31
CA GLN A 10 -11.20 1.76 -9.89
C GLN A 10 -10.73 0.35 -9.54
N GLN A 11 -11.07 -0.66 -10.36
CA GLN A 11 -10.56 -2.02 -10.17
C GLN A 11 -9.04 -2.07 -10.28
N LEU A 12 -8.47 -1.45 -11.32
CA LEU A 12 -7.02 -1.38 -11.50
C LEU A 12 -6.33 -0.68 -10.31
N ALA A 13 -6.90 0.42 -9.82
CA ALA A 13 -6.37 1.10 -8.63
C ALA A 13 -6.36 0.17 -7.40
N ASN A 14 -7.45 -0.57 -7.18
CA ASN A 14 -7.57 -1.52 -6.07
C ASN A 14 -6.58 -2.69 -6.20
N ASP A 15 -6.35 -3.19 -7.40
CA ASP A 15 -5.41 -4.29 -7.67
C ASP A 15 -3.96 -3.84 -7.39
N ILE A 16 -3.60 -2.63 -7.83
CA ILE A 16 -2.29 -2.01 -7.55
C ILE A 16 -2.11 -1.84 -6.04
N MET A 17 -3.05 -1.19 -5.35
CA MET A 17 -2.97 -0.96 -3.91
C MET A 17 -2.86 -2.29 -3.12
N SER A 18 -3.66 -3.30 -3.49
CA SER A 18 -3.67 -4.61 -2.83
C SER A 18 -2.32 -5.32 -2.97
N THR A 19 -1.67 -5.20 -4.12
CA THR A 19 -0.33 -5.76 -4.38
C THR A 19 0.70 -5.17 -3.41
N TYR A 20 0.72 -3.86 -3.25
CA TYR A 20 1.66 -3.17 -2.35
C TYR A 20 1.35 -3.43 -0.87
N ILE A 21 0.07 -3.54 -0.50
CA ILE A 21 -0.36 -3.93 0.85
C ILE A 21 0.11 -5.36 1.19
N GLY A 22 -0.03 -6.31 0.25
CA GLY A 22 0.52 -7.66 0.42
C GLY A 22 2.04 -7.65 0.56
N SER A 23 2.73 -6.86 -0.26
CA SER A 23 4.19 -6.74 -0.23
C SER A 23 4.72 -6.26 1.13
N ILE A 24 4.13 -5.20 1.72
CA ILE A 24 4.59 -4.71 3.03
C ILE A 24 4.34 -5.74 4.14
N TYR A 25 3.24 -6.50 4.07
CA TYR A 25 2.97 -7.60 5.01
C TYR A 25 4.09 -8.64 4.96
N ASP A 26 4.41 -9.14 3.76
CA ASP A 26 5.39 -10.20 3.57
C ASP A 26 6.80 -9.72 3.98
N LYS A 27 7.17 -8.50 3.61
CA LYS A 27 8.45 -7.91 4.06
C LYS A 27 8.52 -7.85 5.58
N ALA A 28 7.50 -7.30 6.23
CA ALA A 28 7.43 -7.22 7.68
C ALA A 28 7.49 -8.60 8.36
N ARG A 29 6.85 -9.60 7.77
CA ARG A 29 6.79 -10.96 8.32
C ARG A 29 8.10 -11.74 8.10
N PHE A 30 8.73 -11.63 6.93
CA PHE A 30 9.78 -12.55 6.50
C PHE A 30 11.19 -11.95 6.36
N MET A 31 11.35 -10.62 6.15
CA MET A 31 12.68 -9.98 6.08
C MET A 31 13.29 -9.62 7.44
N SER A 32 14.44 -10.20 7.80
CA SER A 32 15.08 -9.99 9.11
C SER A 32 15.52 -8.55 9.38
N ASP A 33 15.85 -7.81 8.33
CA ASP A 33 16.32 -6.42 8.31
C ASP A 33 15.20 -5.42 8.01
N PHE A 34 13.94 -5.83 8.19
CA PHE A 34 12.78 -4.96 7.95
C PHE A 34 12.83 -3.68 8.81
N ASP A 35 13.01 -2.55 8.14
CA ASP A 35 12.87 -1.22 8.71
C ASP A 35 11.49 -0.65 8.35
N MET A 36 10.64 -0.49 9.37
CA MET A 36 9.25 -0.09 9.16
C MET A 36 9.11 1.27 8.49
N GLU A 37 9.87 2.27 8.92
CA GLU A 37 9.72 3.63 8.43
C GLU A 37 10.15 3.72 6.97
N LYS A 38 11.34 3.17 6.68
CA LYS A 38 11.91 3.14 5.33
C LYS A 38 11.06 2.35 4.35
N GLU A 39 10.60 1.17 4.73
CA GLU A 39 9.81 0.30 3.85
C GLU A 39 8.41 0.87 3.61
N LEU A 40 7.79 1.52 4.60
CA LEU A 40 6.52 2.22 4.41
C LEU A 40 6.65 3.37 3.43
N GLU A 41 7.67 4.21 3.56
CA GLU A 41 7.93 5.31 2.61
C GLU A 41 8.18 4.79 1.19
N THR A 42 9.02 3.76 1.07
CA THR A 42 9.36 3.14 -0.21
C THR A 42 8.12 2.54 -0.90
N ILE A 43 7.35 1.71 -0.17
CA ILE A 43 6.18 1.06 -0.74
C ILE A 43 5.07 2.06 -1.05
N PHE A 44 4.83 3.04 -0.18
CA PHE A 44 3.85 4.09 -0.46
C PHE A 44 4.22 4.86 -1.72
N SER A 45 5.48 5.29 -1.86
CA SER A 45 5.95 6.03 -3.03
C SER A 45 5.82 5.22 -4.32
N HIS A 46 6.16 3.93 -4.28
CA HIS A 46 5.98 3.05 -5.43
C HIS A 46 4.52 2.81 -5.80
N ALA A 47 3.63 2.66 -4.80
CA ALA A 47 2.20 2.52 -5.04
C ALA A 47 1.63 3.75 -5.74
N VAL A 48 1.94 4.95 -5.24
CA VAL A 48 1.51 6.23 -5.84
C VAL A 48 2.07 6.38 -7.25
N TYR A 49 3.38 6.18 -7.42
CA TYR A 49 4.01 6.27 -8.73
C TYR A 49 3.38 5.33 -9.75
N THR A 50 3.09 4.08 -9.36
CA THR A 50 2.47 3.09 -10.25
C THR A 50 1.05 3.51 -10.63
N LEU A 51 0.27 4.02 -9.68
CA LEU A 51 -1.06 4.55 -9.96
C LEU A 51 -1.00 5.73 -10.95
N GLU A 52 -0.05 6.66 -10.77
CA GLU A 52 0.17 7.78 -11.68
C GLU A 52 0.58 7.33 -13.10
N GLN A 53 1.41 6.28 -13.24
CA GLN A 53 1.75 5.70 -14.55
C GLN A 53 0.52 5.15 -15.31
N HIS A 54 -0.57 4.88 -14.62
CA HIS A 54 -1.83 4.41 -15.19
C HIS A 54 -2.91 5.51 -15.27
N ASP A 55 -2.54 6.79 -15.12
CA ASP A 55 -3.45 7.93 -15.08
C ASP A 55 -4.49 7.83 -13.93
N LEU A 56 -4.16 7.11 -12.86
CA LEU A 56 -5.00 6.91 -11.68
C LEU A 56 -4.57 7.84 -10.56
N ILE A 57 -5.03 9.09 -10.60
CA ILE A 57 -4.74 10.06 -9.55
C ILE A 57 -5.71 9.85 -8.39
N LEU A 58 -5.17 9.55 -7.20
CA LEU A 58 -5.94 9.40 -5.98
C LEU A 58 -6.11 10.74 -5.27
N GLU A 59 -7.25 10.93 -4.61
CA GLU A 59 -7.47 12.05 -3.70
C GLU A 59 -6.63 11.90 -2.43
N ASP A 60 -6.26 13.03 -1.81
CA ASP A 60 -5.46 13.09 -0.56
C ASP A 60 -6.01 12.17 0.53
N ASN A 61 -7.34 12.09 0.66
CA ASN A 61 -7.99 11.26 1.67
C ASN A 61 -7.76 9.76 1.41
N THR A 62 -7.75 9.35 0.14
CA THR A 62 -7.47 7.97 -0.27
C THR A 62 -5.99 7.64 -0.08
N LEU A 63 -5.11 8.60 -0.36
CA LEU A 63 -3.67 8.47 -0.09
C LEU A 63 -3.38 8.29 1.41
N GLU A 64 -4.06 9.04 2.27
CA GLU A 64 -3.93 8.89 3.73
C GLU A 64 -4.46 7.53 4.20
N GLN A 65 -5.59 7.06 3.65
CA GLN A 65 -6.10 5.72 3.93
C GLN A 65 -5.12 4.62 3.50
N LEU A 66 -4.45 4.78 2.35
CA LEU A 66 -3.42 3.86 1.90
C LEU A 66 -2.24 3.84 2.88
N ARG A 67 -1.73 4.99 3.32
CA ARG A 67 -0.65 5.08 4.34
C ARG A 67 -1.01 4.34 5.62
N LEU A 68 -2.20 4.62 6.16
CA LEU A 68 -2.69 3.97 7.39
C LEU A 68 -2.86 2.46 7.21
N THR A 69 -3.31 2.01 6.05
CA THR A 69 -3.49 0.59 5.74
C THR A 69 -2.15 -0.13 5.63
N LEU A 70 -1.17 0.48 4.96
CA LEU A 70 0.20 -0.05 4.89
C LEU A 70 0.82 -0.18 6.28
N LEU A 71 0.70 0.86 7.12
CA LEU A 71 1.20 0.85 8.50
C LEU A 71 0.58 -0.29 9.34
N LYS A 72 -0.75 -0.41 9.35
CA LYS A 72 -1.46 -1.47 10.09
C LYS A 72 -1.06 -2.86 9.59
N THR A 73 -0.89 -3.01 8.28
CA THR A 73 -0.52 -4.26 7.65
C THR A 73 0.92 -4.67 7.98
N ALA A 74 1.86 -3.71 7.97
CA ALA A 74 3.24 -3.93 8.40
C ALA A 74 3.30 -4.36 9.88
N GLN A 75 2.58 -3.66 10.76
CA GLN A 75 2.48 -4.01 12.19
C GLN A 75 1.95 -5.43 12.40
N ARG A 76 0.95 -5.83 11.61
CA ARG A 76 0.43 -7.21 11.62
C ARG A 76 1.51 -8.21 11.18
N GLY A 77 2.23 -7.96 10.09
CA GLY A 77 3.32 -8.84 9.64
C GLY A 77 4.40 -9.04 10.72
N LEU A 78 4.81 -7.97 11.39
CA LEU A 78 5.76 -8.04 12.52
C LEU A 78 5.21 -8.79 13.73
N LYS A 79 3.91 -8.66 14.01
CA LYS A 79 3.26 -9.41 15.10
C LYS A 79 3.26 -10.91 14.78
N ASP A 80 2.86 -11.26 13.56
CA ASP A 80 2.76 -12.65 13.10
C ASP A 80 4.14 -13.33 13.06
N ARG A 81 5.22 -12.58 12.75
CA ARG A 81 6.60 -13.06 12.86
C ARG A 81 6.95 -13.58 14.26
N LYS A 82 6.50 -12.90 15.32
CA LYS A 82 6.83 -13.28 16.70
C LYS A 82 6.12 -14.55 17.18
N THR A 83 5.08 -14.95 16.45
CA THR A 83 4.23 -16.09 16.79
C THR A 83 4.49 -17.34 15.95
N ALA A 84 5.37 -17.24 14.95
CA ALA A 84 5.79 -18.34 14.07
C ALA A 84 7.10 -18.97 14.57
#